data_AF-A0A423SHM2-F1
#
_entry.id   AF-A0A423SHM2-F1
#
_cell.length_a   1.000
_cell.length_b   1.000
_cell.length_c   1.000
_cell.angle_alpha   90.00
_cell.angle_beta   90.00
_cell.angle_gamma   90.00
#
_symmetry.space_group_name_H-M   'P 1'
#
loop_
_entity.id
_entity.type
_entity.pdbx_description
1 polymer ?
#
loop_
_entity_poly.entity_id
_entity_poly.type
_entity_poly.pdbx_seq_one_letter_code
_entity_poly.pdbx_strand_id
1 'polypeptide(L)'
;MKNSASVVAARYRLGRDSRRCEVVDPCQVDNGGCQHRCEAMDRRPQCTCPEGLKLADDQRNCIDVDECQMPGICSQQCRNTWGSYTCLCNTGYQLGTDHKSCYSK
;
A
#
# COMPACT_ATOMS: atom_id res chain seq x y z
N MET A 1 33.56 27.20 -7.01
CA MET A 1 32.55 27.84 -7.87
C MET A 1 31.35 26.90 -7.99
N LYS A 2 30.40 26.96 -7.07
CA LYS A 2 29.18 26.13 -7.12
C LYS A 2 28.18 26.93 -7.96
N ASN A 3 28.18 26.67 -9.27
CA ASN A 3 27.39 27.45 -10.20
C ASN A 3 25.91 27.11 -10.00
N SER A 4 25.13 28.17 -9.79
CA SER A 4 23.74 28.14 -9.40
C SER A 4 22.87 27.53 -10.49
N ALA A 5 22.44 26.30 -10.26
CA ALA A 5 21.15 25.81 -10.73
C ALA A 5 20.38 25.31 -9.50
N SER A 6 20.03 26.27 -8.64
CA SER A 6 19.07 26.07 -7.56
C SER A 6 17.75 25.56 -8.14
N VAL A 7 17.36 24.36 -7.72
CA VAL A 7 15.97 24.03 -7.38
C VAL A 7 14.94 24.24 -8.51
N VAL A 8 15.18 23.71 -9.71
CA VAL A 8 14.12 23.57 -10.72
C VAL A 8 13.64 22.12 -10.77
N ALA A 9 12.74 21.80 -9.84
CA ALA A 9 11.77 20.70 -9.81
C ALA A 9 12.26 19.28 -10.16
N ALA A 10 12.27 18.39 -9.15
CA ALA A 10 12.51 16.94 -9.24
C ALA A 10 11.52 16.14 -10.14
N ARG A 11 10.89 16.78 -11.13
CA ARG A 11 9.83 16.24 -12.00
C ARG A 11 10.13 16.39 -13.49
N TYR A 12 11.20 17.08 -13.87
CA TYR A 12 11.53 17.34 -15.27
C TYR A 12 13.01 17.12 -15.56
N ARG A 13 13.32 16.58 -16.74
CA ARG A 13 14.69 16.43 -17.26
C ARG A 13 14.82 17.12 -18.62
N LEU A 14 16.01 17.61 -18.94
CA LEU A 14 16.27 18.18 -20.27
C LEU A 14 16.27 17.06 -21.32
N GLY A 15 15.48 17.21 -22.38
CA GLY A 15 15.44 16.29 -23.50
C GLY A 15 16.74 16.32 -24.32
N ARG A 16 16.94 15.33 -25.19
CA ARG A 16 18.18 15.19 -25.99
C ARG A 16 18.47 16.39 -26.90
N ASP A 17 17.44 17.14 -27.27
CA ASP A 17 17.55 18.35 -28.09
C ASP A 17 17.98 19.59 -27.29
N SER A 18 18.13 19.47 -25.97
CA SER A 18 18.41 20.56 -25.02
C SER A 18 17.44 21.74 -25.11
N ARG A 19 16.25 21.53 -25.69
CA ARG A 19 15.26 22.58 -25.98
C ARG A 19 13.89 22.30 -25.34
N ARG A 20 13.65 21.08 -24.84
CA ARG A 20 12.39 20.72 -24.17
C ARG A 20 12.66 20.05 -22.82
N CYS A 21 11.79 20.30 -21.86
CA CYS A 21 11.75 19.58 -20.59
C CYS A 21 10.79 18.40 -20.71
N GLU A 22 11.31 17.19 -20.56
CA GLU A 22 10.52 15.96 -20.50
C GLU A 22 10.08 15.73 -19.05
N VAL A 23 8.82 15.31 -18.86
CA VAL A 23 8.35 14.89 -17.54
C VAL A 23 9.05 13.59 -17.19
N VAL A 24 9.71 13.57 -16.04
CA VAL A 24 10.28 12.33 -15.50
C VAL A 24 9.13 11.54 -14.90
N ASP A 25 9.10 10.23 -15.17
CA ASP A 25 8.16 9.32 -14.52
C ASP A 25 8.22 9.56 -12.99
N PRO A 26 7.11 10.00 -12.37
CA PRO A 26 7.10 10.36 -10.96
C PRO A 26 7.42 9.16 -10.06
N CYS A 27 7.19 7.92 -10.50
CA CYS A 27 7.54 6.72 -9.75
C CYS A 27 9.04 6.42 -9.73
N GLN A 28 9.82 7.01 -10.65
CA GLN A 28 11.28 6.90 -10.64
C GLN A 28 11.94 7.88 -9.65
N VAL A 29 11.16 8.77 -9.05
CA VAL A 29 11.63 9.77 -8.08
C VAL A 29 10.96 9.50 -6.75
N ASP A 30 11.73 9.01 -5.77
CA ASP A 30 11.25 8.70 -4.42
C ASP A 30 10.00 7.78 -4.41
N ASN A 31 9.91 6.84 -5.35
CA ASN A 31 8.73 5.99 -5.57
C ASN A 31 7.42 6.80 -5.71
N GLY A 32 7.49 8.02 -6.25
CA GLY A 32 6.36 8.95 -6.30
C GLY A 32 5.85 9.41 -4.95
N GLY A 33 6.58 9.16 -3.86
CA GLY A 33 6.17 9.33 -2.47
C GLY A 33 5.27 8.22 -1.94
N CYS A 34 5.14 7.09 -2.64
CA CYS A 34 4.29 5.97 -2.22
C CYS A 34 5.01 5.07 -1.21
N GLN A 35 4.30 4.60 -0.18
CA GLN A 35 4.86 3.66 0.78
C GLN A 35 5.18 2.29 0.16
N HIS A 36 4.30 1.80 -0.73
CA HIS A 36 4.43 0.48 -1.35
C HIS A 36 4.61 0.58 -2.87
N ARG A 37 3.53 0.52 -3.65
CA ARG A 37 3.60 0.50 -5.11
C ARG A 37 3.17 1.84 -5.70
N CYS A 38 3.92 2.32 -6.68
CA CYS A 38 3.62 3.50 -7.48
C CYS A 38 3.33 3.11 -8.92
N GLU A 39 2.28 3.69 -9.48
CA GLU A 39 1.93 3.61 -10.90
C GLU A 39 1.82 5.02 -11.46
N ALA A 40 2.48 5.28 -12.60
CA ALA A 40 2.40 6.57 -13.26
C ALA A 40 1.13 6.64 -14.12
N MET A 41 0.12 7.38 -13.66
CA MET A 41 -1.13 7.62 -14.39
C MET A 41 -1.24 9.11 -14.76
N ASP A 42 -1.41 9.42 -16.04
CA ASP A 42 -1.48 10.81 -16.55
C ASP A 42 -0.39 11.73 -16.00
N ARG A 43 0.84 11.20 -15.92
CA ARG A 43 2.03 11.90 -15.41
C ARG A 43 1.95 12.28 -13.93
N ARG A 44 1.08 11.61 -13.16
CA ARG A 44 0.95 11.72 -11.70
C ARG A 44 1.29 10.38 -11.06
N PRO A 45 1.90 10.38 -9.86
CA PRO A 45 2.07 9.16 -9.09
C PRO A 45 0.72 8.74 -8.51
N GLN A 46 0.33 7.49 -8.74
CA GLN A 46 -0.80 6.84 -8.11
C GLN A 46 -0.30 5.71 -7.23
N CYS A 47 -0.58 5.80 -5.93
CA CYS A 47 -0.12 4.80 -4.97
C CYS A 47 -1.15 3.69 -4.80
N THR A 48 -0.68 2.46 -4.67
CA THR A 48 -1.52 1.29 -4.39
C THR A 48 -0.92 0.46 -3.25
N CYS A 49 -1.79 -0.16 -2.46
CA CYS A 49 -1.41 -0.98 -1.31
C CYS A 49 -1.48 -2.48 -1.62
N PRO A 50 -0.65 -3.30 -0.96
CA PRO A 50 -0.82 -4.76 -0.93
C PRO A 50 -2.20 -5.19 -0.43
N GLU A 51 -2.56 -6.46 -0.67
CA GLU A 51 -3.76 -7.07 -0.11
C GLU A 51 -3.77 -6.99 1.43
N GLY A 52 -4.95 -6.83 2.02
CA GLY A 52 -5.13 -6.62 3.46
C GLY A 52 -4.81 -5.20 3.95
N LEU A 53 -4.33 -4.31 3.07
CA LEU A 53 -4.09 -2.90 3.38
C LEU A 53 -4.90 -1.98 2.47
N LYS A 54 -5.27 -0.81 2.97
CA LYS A 54 -5.94 0.23 2.18
C LYS A 54 -5.12 1.51 2.16
N LEU A 55 -5.29 2.30 1.10
CA LEU A 55 -4.63 3.60 0.98
C LEU A 55 -5.22 4.55 2.03
N ALA A 56 -4.34 5.23 2.76
CA ALA A 56 -4.70 6.25 3.74
C ALA A 56 -5.17 7.54 3.05
N ASP A 57 -5.73 8.46 3.84
CA ASP A 57 -6.29 9.72 3.34
C ASP A 57 -5.25 10.64 2.66
N ASP A 58 -3.97 10.46 3.00
CA ASP A 58 -2.86 11.18 2.35
C ASP A 58 -2.53 10.66 0.94
N GLN A 59 -3.17 9.55 0.52
CA GLN A 59 -2.98 8.87 -0.76
C GLN A 59 -1.55 8.34 -0.99
N ARG A 60 -0.74 8.21 0.07
CA ARG A 60 0.67 7.78 0.01
C ARG A 60 0.93 6.54 0.86
N ASN A 61 0.40 6.55 2.08
CA ASN A 61 0.60 5.50 3.05
C ASN A 61 -0.50 4.45 2.97
N CYS A 62 -0.18 3.25 3.43
CA CYS A 62 -1.09 2.13 3.56
C CYS A 62 -1.36 1.91 5.03
N ILE A 63 -2.63 1.77 5.35
CA ILE A 63 -3.12 1.43 6.67
C ILE A 63 -3.79 0.08 6.63
N ASP A 64 -3.72 -0.61 7.75
CA ASP A 64 -4.30 -1.92 7.93
C ASP A 64 -5.83 -1.90 7.75
N VAL A 65 -6.35 -2.95 7.10
CA VAL A 65 -7.78 -3.20 7.06
C VAL A 65 -8.11 -4.13 8.20
N ASP A 66 -8.88 -3.66 9.19
CA ASP A 66 -9.33 -4.54 10.26
C ASP A 66 -10.46 -5.44 9.75
N GLU A 67 -10.12 -6.63 9.26
CA GLU A 67 -11.10 -7.60 8.78
C GLU A 67 -11.99 -8.15 9.90
N CYS A 68 -11.60 -8.02 11.18
CA CYS A 68 -12.43 -8.43 12.32
C CYS A 68 -13.66 -7.54 12.51
N GLN A 69 -13.71 -6.36 11.90
CA GLN A 69 -14.92 -5.54 11.85
C GLN A 69 -15.95 -6.07 10.83
N MET A 70 -15.56 -7.03 9.98
CA MET A 70 -16.48 -7.66 9.01
C MET A 70 -17.21 -8.85 9.64
N PRO A 71 -18.55 -8.87 9.59
CA PRO A 71 -19.32 -9.98 10.14
C PRO A 71 -19.05 -11.29 9.38
N GLY A 72 -18.95 -12.38 10.12
CA GLY A 72 -18.76 -13.72 9.54
C GLY A 72 -17.34 -14.03 9.07
N ILE A 73 -16.35 -13.16 9.36
CA ILE A 73 -14.96 -13.42 8.96
C ILE A 73 -14.35 -14.63 9.66
N CYS A 74 -14.69 -14.82 10.94
CA CYS A 74 -14.33 -15.95 11.80
C CYS A 74 -15.59 -16.51 12.46
N SER A 75 -15.62 -17.82 12.67
CA SER A 75 -16.74 -18.48 13.36
C SER A 75 -16.80 -18.19 14.86
N GLN A 76 -15.66 -17.87 15.47
CA GLN A 76 -15.53 -17.56 16.90
C GLN A 76 -14.70 -16.28 17.08
N GLN A 77 -13.48 -16.38 17.60
CA GLN A 77 -12.66 -15.21 17.87
C GLN A 77 -11.89 -14.77 16.62
N CYS A 78 -11.68 -13.46 16.48
CA CYS A 78 -10.87 -12.85 15.43
C CYS A 78 -9.77 -12.00 16.06
N ARG A 79 -8.55 -12.10 15.53
CA ARG A 79 -7.43 -11.23 15.88
C ARG A 79 -6.91 -10.57 14.62
N ASN A 80 -7.05 -9.25 14.56
CA ASN A 80 -6.52 -8.44 13.48
C ASN A 80 -4.99 -8.40 13.50
N THR A 81 -4.35 -8.37 12.34
CA THR A 81 -2.88 -8.31 12.18
C THR A 81 -2.53 -7.45 10.97
N TRP A 82 -1.30 -6.94 10.88
CA TRP A 82 -0.94 -6.08 9.76
C TRP A 82 -1.00 -6.82 8.41
N GLY A 83 -1.93 -6.41 7.54
CA GLY A 83 -2.19 -6.98 6.22
C GLY A 83 -2.96 -8.30 6.22
N SER A 84 -3.53 -8.71 7.36
CA SER A 84 -4.27 -9.98 7.48
C SER A 84 -5.04 -10.11 8.80
N TYR A 85 -5.63 -11.27 9.05
CA TYR A 85 -6.24 -11.62 10.33
C TYR A 85 -6.02 -13.10 10.65
N THR A 86 -6.17 -13.45 11.93
CA THR A 86 -6.16 -14.85 12.37
C THR A 86 -7.44 -15.16 13.13
N CYS A 87 -8.14 -16.22 12.72
CA CYS A 87 -9.24 -16.75 13.50
C CYS A 87 -8.74 -17.67 14.60
N LEU A 88 -9.37 -17.58 15.78
CA LEU A 88 -9.00 -18.32 16.98
C LEU A 88 -10.25 -19.04 17.51
N CYS A 89 -10.03 -20.24 18.05
CA CYS A 89 -11.09 -21.06 18.60
C CYS A 89 -11.06 -21.05 20.13
N ASN A 90 -12.26 -21.07 20.72
CA ASN A 90 -12.48 -21.24 22.15
C ASN A 90 -11.94 -22.60 22.62
N THR A 91 -11.72 -22.73 23.93
CA THR A 91 -11.32 -23.99 24.56
C THR A 91 -12.29 -25.12 24.18
N GLY A 92 -11.76 -26.27 23.79
CA GLY A 92 -12.54 -27.42 23.32
C GLY A 92 -12.81 -27.45 21.81
N TYR A 93 -12.37 -26.44 21.06
CA TYR A 93 -12.51 -26.39 19.60
C TYR A 93 -11.13 -26.41 18.89
N GLN A 94 -11.14 -26.77 17.61
CA GLN A 94 -9.98 -26.76 16.72
C GLN A 94 -10.32 -25.99 15.45
N LEU A 95 -9.34 -25.20 14.98
CA LEU A 95 -9.47 -24.42 13.75
C LEU A 95 -9.45 -25.35 12.53
N GLY A 96 -10.41 -25.12 11.63
CA GLY A 96 -10.55 -25.81 10.36
C GLY A 96 -9.47 -25.47 9.35
N THR A 97 -9.42 -26.24 8.27
CA THR A 97 -8.51 -26.01 7.14
C THR A 97 -8.87 -24.75 6.33
N ASP A 98 -10.10 -24.25 6.48
CA ASP A 98 -10.54 -22.96 5.95
C ASP A 98 -9.98 -21.76 6.73
N HIS A 99 -9.28 -22.01 7.85
CA HIS A 99 -8.73 -21.01 8.76
C HIS A 99 -9.77 -20.04 9.34
N LYS A 100 -11.06 -20.42 9.33
CA LYS A 100 -12.20 -19.58 9.74
C LYS A 100 -13.14 -20.30 10.68
N SER A 101 -13.41 -21.57 10.42
CA SER A 101 -14.38 -22.38 11.14
C SER A 101 -13.74 -23.11 12.31
N CYS A 102 -14.45 -23.21 13.42
CA CYS A 102 -14.03 -23.92 14.62
C CYS A 102 -14.91 -25.14 14.83
N TYR A 103 -14.31 -26.32 14.94
CA TYR A 103 -15.00 -27.59 15.17
C TYR A 103 -14.69 -28.12 16.56
N SER A 104 -15.68 -28.70 17.24
CA SER A 104 -15.44 -29.34 18.53
C SER A 104 -14.41 -30.46 18.38
N LYS A 105 -13.48 -30.52 19.34
CA LYS A 105 -12.55 -31.65 19.47
C LYS A 105 -13.27 -32.91 19.95
#